data_AF-A0A6P8KLJ8-F1
#
_entry.id   AF-A0A6P8KLJ8-F1
#
_cell.length_a   1.000
_cell.length_b   1.000
_cell.length_c   1.000
_cell.angle_alpha   90.00
_cell.angle_beta   90.00
_cell.angle_gamma   90.00
#
_symmetry.space_group_name_H-M   'P 1'
#
loop_
_entity.id
_entity.type
_entity.pdbx_description
1 polymer ?
#
loop_
_entity_poly.entity_id
_entity_poly.type
_entity_poly.pdbx_seq_one_letter_code
_entity_poly.pdbx_strand_id
1 'polypeptide(L)'
;MKFLPLFAVFIILGCSSFCSGAAVAKPTGQPGCQTAEELEVAFYAHFYLKSSFWVCSTQGVPATLAQCPVASAWLDSAKACVPWPQWVWSPTVQPPSQPEVAA
;
A
#
# COMPACT_ATOMS: atom_id res chain seq x y z
N MET A 1 -13.39 -51.77 -3.20
CA MET A 1 -14.43 -50.85 -3.73
C MET A 1 -15.36 -50.23 -2.67
N LYS A 2 -15.45 -50.74 -1.42
CA LYS A 2 -16.43 -50.28 -0.40
C LYS A 2 -16.07 -48.96 0.31
N PHE A 3 -14.81 -48.51 0.24
CA PHE A 3 -14.30 -47.32 0.92
C PHE A 3 -14.29 -46.05 0.06
N LEU A 4 -14.71 -46.16 -1.21
CA LEU A 4 -14.84 -45.03 -2.14
C LEU A 4 -15.69 -43.86 -1.60
N PRO A 5 -16.85 -44.07 -0.93
CA PRO A 5 -17.63 -42.94 -0.39
C PRO A 5 -16.95 -42.30 0.82
N LEU A 6 -16.17 -43.04 1.60
CA LEU A 6 -15.42 -42.53 2.76
C LEU A 6 -14.29 -41.59 2.33
N PHE A 7 -13.58 -41.92 1.25
CA PHE A 7 -12.58 -41.02 0.66
C PHE A 7 -13.22 -39.74 0.09
N ALA A 8 -14.39 -39.85 -0.55
CA ALA A 8 -15.09 -38.69 -1.08
C ALA A 8 -15.53 -37.71 0.03
N VAL A 9 -16.02 -38.22 1.17
CA VAL A 9 -16.41 -37.38 2.33
C VAL A 9 -15.21 -36.65 2.92
N PHE A 10 -14.05 -37.29 3.03
CA PHE A 10 -12.82 -36.67 3.52
C PHE A 10 -12.30 -35.55 2.61
N ILE A 11 -12.43 -35.69 1.29
CA ILE A 11 -12.07 -34.62 0.34
C ILE A 11 -13.03 -33.43 0.44
N ILE A 12 -14.33 -33.69 0.58
CA ILE A 12 -15.34 -32.62 0.72
C ILE A 12 -15.17 -31.85 2.04
N LEU A 13 -14.87 -32.54 3.15
CA LEU A 13 -14.58 -31.89 4.44
C LEU A 13 -13.23 -31.15 4.47
N GLY A 14 -12.24 -31.57 3.67
CA GLY A 14 -10.95 -30.90 3.57
C GLY A 14 -11.00 -29.57 2.79
N CYS A 15 -11.91 -29.45 1.83
CA CYS A 15 -12.03 -28.25 0.99
C CYS A 15 -12.73 -27.06 1.67
N SER A 16 -13.47 -27.25 2.77
CA SER A 16 -14.18 -26.18 3.47
C SER A 16 -13.30 -25.35 4.43
N SER A 17 -12.01 -25.65 4.54
CA SER A 17 -11.07 -24.93 5.44
C SER A 17 -10.27 -23.79 4.78
N PHE A 18 -10.64 -23.35 3.57
CA PHE A 18 -10.13 -22.08 3.04
C PHE A 18 -10.84 -20.91 3.74
N CYS A 19 -10.45 -20.66 4.99
CA CYS A 19 -10.72 -19.39 5.64
C CYS A 19 -10.05 -18.29 4.80
N SER A 20 -10.84 -17.44 4.15
CA SER A 20 -10.41 -16.13 3.68
C SER A 20 -10.03 -15.29 4.90
N GLY A 21 -8.84 -15.54 5.46
CA GLY A 21 -8.24 -14.61 6.41
C GLY A 21 -8.08 -13.28 5.71
N ALA A 22 -8.78 -12.25 6.19
CA ALA A 22 -8.55 -10.89 5.72
C ALA A 22 -7.07 -10.56 5.98
N ALA A 23 -6.26 -10.57 4.93
CA ALA A 23 -4.87 -10.19 5.03
C ALA A 23 -4.84 -8.71 5.39
N VAL A 24 -4.55 -8.39 6.66
CA VAL A 24 -4.30 -7.01 7.08
C VAL A 24 -2.96 -6.61 6.47
N ALA A 25 -3.01 -6.04 5.26
CA ALA A 25 -1.83 -5.52 4.60
C ALA A 25 -1.21 -4.41 5.47
N LYS A 26 0.12 -4.44 5.62
CA LYS A 26 0.85 -3.42 6.39
C LYS A 26 0.61 -2.04 5.74
N PRO A 27 0.16 -1.01 6.48
CA PRO A 27 -0.17 0.28 5.88
C PRO A 27 1.08 0.90 5.26
N THR A 28 1.00 1.31 4.00
CA THR A 28 2.11 1.89 3.23
C THR A 28 2.07 3.41 3.16
N GLY A 29 0.97 4.01 3.61
CA GLY A 29 0.70 5.45 3.50
C GLY A 29 0.17 5.87 2.15
N GLN A 30 -0.29 4.94 1.30
CA GLN A 30 -0.89 5.26 0.01
C GLN A 30 -2.17 6.10 0.23
N PRO A 31 -2.25 7.32 -0.31
CA PRO A 31 -3.49 8.10 -0.32
C PRO A 31 -4.54 7.52 -1.29
N GLY A 32 -5.81 7.75 -0.97
CA GLY A 32 -6.92 7.55 -1.92
C GLY A 32 -7.07 8.68 -2.94
N CYS A 33 -6.44 9.84 -2.70
CA CYS A 33 -6.55 11.06 -3.52
C CYS A 33 -8.02 11.52 -3.69
N GLN A 34 -8.83 11.40 -2.65
CA GLN A 34 -10.26 11.70 -2.66
C GLN A 34 -10.56 13.19 -2.43
N THR A 35 -9.66 13.92 -1.77
CA THR A 35 -9.89 15.34 -1.42
C THR A 35 -9.10 16.30 -2.33
N ALA A 36 -9.54 17.56 -2.40
CA ALA A 36 -8.85 18.57 -3.19
C ALA A 36 -7.46 18.88 -2.60
N GLU A 37 -7.35 18.88 -1.26
CA GLU A 37 -6.09 19.07 -0.54
C GLU A 37 -5.06 18.00 -0.91
N GLU A 38 -5.51 16.77 -1.21
CA GLU A 38 -4.60 15.70 -1.61
C GLU A 38 -3.97 15.91 -2.98
N LEU A 39 -4.69 16.56 -3.89
CA LEU A 39 -4.18 16.95 -5.19
C LEU A 39 -3.29 18.20 -5.12
N GLU A 40 -3.57 19.11 -4.19
CA GLU A 40 -2.72 20.28 -3.95
C GLU A 40 -1.36 19.88 -3.35
N VAL A 41 -1.34 18.95 -2.40
CA VAL A 41 -0.09 18.42 -1.83
C VAL A 41 0.65 17.54 -2.83
N ALA A 42 -0.09 16.75 -3.63
CA ALA A 42 0.35 15.84 -4.70
C ALA A 42 1.30 14.69 -4.28
N PHE A 43 2.20 14.89 -3.31
CA PHE A 43 3.27 13.95 -2.97
C PHE A 43 3.29 13.56 -1.48
N TYR A 44 3.36 12.26 -1.23
CA TYR A 44 3.29 11.69 0.11
C TYR A 44 4.41 10.66 0.35
N ALA A 45 5.00 10.68 1.54
CA ALA A 45 6.02 9.68 1.89
C ALA A 45 5.46 8.26 1.92
N HIS A 46 6.19 7.32 1.32
CA HIS A 46 5.96 5.91 1.58
C HIS A 46 6.52 5.53 2.96
N PHE A 47 5.76 4.79 3.78
CA PHE A 47 6.15 4.54 5.18
C PHE A 47 7.43 3.71 5.37
N TYR A 48 7.73 2.78 4.46
CA TYR A 48 8.90 1.90 4.57
C TYR A 48 9.97 2.09 3.49
N LEU A 49 9.56 2.36 2.25
CA LEU A 49 10.45 2.51 1.10
C LEU A 49 11.01 3.94 1.06
N LYS A 50 12.22 4.13 1.58
CA LYS A 50 12.88 5.44 1.65
C LYS A 50 13.15 6.07 0.28
N SER A 51 13.28 5.26 -0.77
CA SER A 51 13.51 5.72 -2.15
C SER A 51 12.23 5.82 -2.98
N SER A 52 11.06 5.78 -2.33
CA SER A 52 9.76 5.81 -3.01
C SER A 52 8.80 6.75 -2.31
N PHE A 53 7.84 7.25 -3.07
CA PHE A 53 6.79 8.15 -2.59
C PHE A 53 5.53 7.95 -3.41
N TRP A 54 4.40 8.38 -2.87
CA TRP A 54 3.11 8.29 -3.51
C TRP A 54 2.79 9.60 -4.24
N VAL A 55 2.13 9.49 -5.39
CA VAL A 55 1.73 10.61 -6.25
C VAL A 55 0.23 10.60 -6.47
N CYS A 56 -0.44 11.65 -6.02
CA CYS A 56 -1.83 11.95 -6.33
C CYS A 56 -1.89 12.84 -7.57
N SER A 57 -2.44 12.32 -8.66
CA SER A 57 -2.58 13.06 -9.92
C SER A 57 -4.02 13.35 -10.31
N THR A 58 -4.96 12.49 -9.90
CA THR A 58 -6.37 12.56 -10.30
C THR A 58 -7.27 12.29 -9.11
N GLN A 59 -8.32 13.10 -8.93
CA GLN A 59 -9.25 12.92 -7.81
C GLN A 59 -9.98 11.58 -7.90
N GLY A 60 -10.09 10.89 -6.78
CA GLY A 60 -10.75 9.59 -6.67
C GLY A 60 -9.97 8.42 -7.27
N VAL A 61 -8.75 8.66 -7.79
CA VAL A 61 -7.85 7.61 -8.26
C VAL A 61 -6.76 7.42 -7.21
N PRO A 62 -6.59 6.20 -6.65
CA PRO A 62 -5.55 5.93 -5.67
C PRO A 62 -4.16 6.37 -6.16
N ALA A 63 -3.34 6.87 -5.23
CA ALA A 63 -2.04 7.40 -5.58
C ALA A 63 -1.15 6.33 -6.22
N THR A 64 -0.30 6.75 -7.15
CA THR A 64 0.65 5.87 -7.82
C THR A 64 2.02 5.91 -7.14
N LEU A 65 2.75 4.80 -7.16
CA LEU A 65 4.08 4.74 -6.56
C LEU A 65 5.12 5.30 -7.53
N ALA A 66 5.87 6.32 -7.08
CA ALA A 66 7.01 6.87 -7.79
C ALA A 66 8.31 6.53 -7.07
N GLN A 67 9.41 6.51 -7.83
CA GLN A 67 10.74 6.17 -7.36
C GLN A 67 11.69 7.36 -7.48
N CYS A 68 12.51 7.58 -6.46
CA CYS A 68 13.60 8.54 -6.52
C CYS A 68 14.75 8.05 -7.42
N PRO A 69 15.54 8.96 -8.02
CA PRO A 69 16.76 8.61 -8.72
C PRO A 69 17.76 7.80 -7.87
N VAL A 70 18.67 7.10 -8.53
CA VAL A 70 19.73 6.35 -7.85
C VAL A 70 20.54 7.28 -6.94
N ALA A 71 20.98 6.76 -5.79
CA ALA A 71 21.71 7.50 -4.75
C ALA A 71 20.92 8.65 -4.08
N SER A 72 19.59 8.63 -4.14
CA SER A 72 18.72 9.57 -3.44
C SER A 72 17.58 8.88 -2.69
N ALA A 73 16.95 9.62 -1.78
CA ALA A 73 15.83 9.19 -0.94
C ALA A 73 14.78 10.30 -0.81
N TRP A 74 13.53 9.94 -0.62
CA TRP A 74 12.44 10.88 -0.39
C TRP A 74 12.57 11.52 1.00
N LEU A 75 12.53 12.85 1.04
CA LEU A 75 12.45 13.63 2.27
C LEU A 75 11.14 14.41 2.30
N ASP A 76 10.23 14.03 3.21
CA ASP A 76 8.86 14.55 3.21
C ASP A 76 8.78 16.05 3.53
N SER A 77 9.66 16.55 4.39
CA SER A 77 9.74 17.99 4.71
C SER A 77 10.14 18.85 3.51
N ALA A 78 10.91 18.29 2.58
CA ALA A 78 11.30 18.96 1.33
C ALA A 78 10.36 18.65 0.17
N LYS A 79 9.44 17.67 0.34
CA LYS A 79 8.62 17.08 -0.73
C LYS A 79 9.43 16.77 -1.99
N ALA A 80 10.63 16.21 -1.80
CA ALA A 80 11.58 15.97 -2.88
C ALA A 80 12.49 14.78 -2.59
N CYS A 81 13.10 14.26 -3.66
CA CYS A 81 14.21 13.32 -3.57
C CYS A 81 15.50 14.07 -3.29
N VAL A 82 16.16 13.76 -2.16
CA VAL A 82 17.42 14.35 -1.74
C VAL A 82 18.54 13.30 -1.77
N PRO A 83 19.81 13.68 -2.01
CA PRO A 83 20.94 12.78 -1.84
C PRO A 83 20.97 12.15 -0.45
N TRP A 84 21.38 10.88 -0.35
CA TRP A 84 21.43 10.16 0.94
C TRP A 84 22.12 10.90 2.10
N PRO A 85 23.25 11.62 1.90
CA PRO A 85 23.90 12.36 2.99
C PRO A 85 23.05 13.50 3.57
N GLN A 86 22.04 13.97 2.84
CA GLN A 86 21.11 15.02 3.26
C GLN A 86 19.79 14.47 3.80
N TRP A 87 19.57 13.16 3.66
CA TRP A 87 18.34 12.53 4.11
C TRP A 87 18.31 12.42 5.64
N VAL A 88 17.17 12.78 6.22
CA VAL A 88 16.91 12.63 7.65
C VAL A 88 15.57 11.91 7.85
N TRP A 89 15.46 11.14 8.93
CA TRP A 89 14.22 10.47 9.26
C TRP A 89 13.13 11.49 9.61
N SER A 90 11.93 11.29 9.06
CA SER A 90 10.72 12.03 9.40
C SER A 90 9.64 11.08 9.92
N PRO A 91 8.78 11.51 10.86
CA PRO A 91 7.65 10.71 11.30
C PRO A 91 6.67 10.48 10.13
N THR A 92 6.04 9.30 10.11
CA THR A 92 5.00 8.97 9.13
C THR A 92 3.69 9.63 9.53
N VAL A 93 3.06 10.34 8.60
CA VAL A 93 1.76 10.98 8.76
C VAL A 93 0.76 10.28 7.86
N GLN A 94 -0.43 9.97 8.38
CA GLN A 94 -1.50 9.39 7.57
C GLN A 94 -2.01 10.44 6.57
N PRO A 95 -2.23 10.07 5.29
CA PRO A 95 -2.91 10.93 4.35
C PRO A 95 -4.38 11.15 4.76
N PRO A 96 -5.03 12.23 4.25
CA PRO A 96 -6.44 12.51 4.52
C PRO A 96 -7.38 11.36 4.17
N SER A 97 -7.09 10.60 3.10
CA SER A 97 -7.90 9.46 2.67
C SER A 97 -7.06 8.23 2.37
N GLN A 98 -7.68 7.06 2.45
CA GLN A 98 -7.10 5.78 2.02
C GLN A 98 -7.75 5.31 0.72
N PRO A 99 -7.11 4.42 -0.07
CA PRO A 99 -7.73 3.81 -1.24
C PRO A 99 -8.99 3.05 -0.84
N GLU A 100 -10.07 3.23 -1.59
CA GLU A 100 -11.24 2.38 -1.46
C GLU A 100 -10.84 0.93 -1.78
N VAL A 101 -11.17 -0.01 -0.90
CA VAL A 101 -10.97 -1.43 -1.18
C VAL A 101 -11.84 -1.76 -2.39
N ALA A 102 -11.23 -2.22 -3.48
CA ALA A 102 -11.98 -2.69 -4.64
C ALA A 102 -12.97 -3.77 -4.16
N ALA A 103 -14.26 -3.43 -4.21
CA ALA A 103 -15.36 -4.30 -3.83
C ALA A 103 -15.53 -5.48 -4.80
#